data_AF-A0A6J8BTB3-F1
#
_entry.id   AF-A0A6J8BTB3-F1
#
_cell.length_a   1.000
_cell.length_b   1.000
_cell.length_c   1.000
_cell.angle_alpha   90.00
_cell.angle_beta   90.00
_cell.angle_gamma   90.00
#
_symmetry.space_group_name_H-M   'P 1'
#
loop_
_entity.id
_entity.type
_entity.pdbx_description
1 polymer ?
#
loop_
_entity_poly.entity_id
_entity_poly.type
_entity_poly.pdbx_seq_one_letter_code
_entity_poly.pdbx_strand_id
1 'polypeptide(L)'
;MTTRYVNIVWSIKGYHHFKVKPHTEIPLNVEYEEGNRLDPFAMRVMMPGLDNIPHHLHDAFTRESSVDKLYERLQVNSVKVSCRQVGKVPANLCRAFRIFKDRNLVTDIACCYHGTCGPITNSFSGQRYRHNFSNNRQRDIEGGGAELSCTYSLITCIAKFEDAMHVLEKHV
;
A
#
# COMPACT_ATOMS: atom_id res chain seq x y z
N MET A 1 24.85 10.22 -11.23
CA MET A 1 23.67 11.09 -11.02
C MET A 1 23.36 11.10 -9.53
N THR A 2 23.23 12.27 -8.92
CA THR A 2 22.93 12.37 -7.48
C THR A 2 21.43 12.20 -7.25
N THR A 3 21.06 11.30 -6.35
CA THR A 3 19.67 11.01 -5.98
C THR A 3 19.32 11.60 -4.62
N ARG A 4 18.03 11.84 -4.40
CA ARG A 4 17.42 12.20 -3.11
C ARG A 4 16.33 11.21 -2.78
N TYR A 5 16.21 10.93 -1.49
CA TYR A 5 15.16 10.09 -0.92
C TYR A 5 14.11 10.97 -0.26
N VAL A 6 12.85 10.73 -0.58
CA VAL A 6 11.71 11.41 0.07
C VAL A 6 10.83 10.36 0.70
N ASN A 7 10.63 10.47 2.01
CA ASN A 7 9.88 9.51 2.80
C ASN A 7 8.55 10.14 3.24
N ILE A 8 7.45 9.45 2.95
CA ILE A 8 6.09 9.88 3.29
C ILE A 8 5.50 8.84 4.24
N VAL A 9 5.33 9.21 5.50
CA VAL A 9 4.66 8.36 6.50
C VAL A 9 3.16 8.40 6.26
N TRP A 10 2.55 7.24 6.03
CA TRP A 10 1.15 7.13 5.67
C TRP A 10 0.60 5.72 6.00
N SER A 11 -0.42 5.28 5.25
CA SER A 11 -0.98 3.93 5.37
C SER A 11 -1.24 3.21 4.03
N ILE A 12 -1.30 1.89 4.09
CA ILE A 12 -1.81 0.99 3.06
C ILE A 12 -3.27 0.68 3.38
N LYS A 13 -4.16 0.85 2.41
CA LYS A 13 -5.62 0.66 2.57
C LYS A 13 -6.04 -0.73 2.11
N GLY A 14 -7.24 -1.14 2.54
CA GLY A 14 -7.88 -2.37 2.05
C GLY A 14 -7.39 -3.67 2.69
N TYR A 15 -6.63 -3.61 3.80
CA TYR A 15 -6.08 -4.82 4.44
C TYR A 15 -7.16 -5.85 4.83
N HIS A 16 -8.37 -5.40 5.17
CA HIS A 16 -9.51 -6.28 5.47
C HIS A 16 -9.91 -7.19 4.29
N HIS A 17 -9.67 -6.76 3.05
CA HIS A 17 -9.94 -7.52 1.83
C HIS A 17 -8.80 -8.50 1.52
N PHE A 18 -7.56 -8.00 1.49
CA PHE A 18 -6.40 -8.80 1.05
C PHE A 18 -5.85 -9.71 2.13
N LYS A 19 -5.91 -9.27 3.40
CA LYS A 19 -5.50 -10.02 4.61
C LYS A 19 -4.04 -10.49 4.60
N VAL A 20 -3.18 -9.90 3.76
CA VAL A 20 -1.74 -10.11 3.75
C VAL A 20 -1.09 -9.07 4.64
N LYS A 21 -0.50 -9.51 5.75
CA LYS A 21 0.36 -8.67 6.59
C LYS A 21 1.79 -8.97 6.14
N PRO A 22 2.62 -7.98 5.80
CA PRO A 22 4.02 -8.20 5.46
C PRO A 22 4.91 -8.17 6.70
N HIS A 23 6.14 -8.68 6.59
CA HIS A 23 7.18 -8.43 7.59
C HIS A 23 7.69 -6.98 7.44
N THR A 24 8.11 -6.35 8.54
CA THR A 24 8.52 -4.93 8.55
C THR A 24 9.81 -4.66 7.77
N GLU A 25 10.64 -5.68 7.61
CA GLU A 25 11.91 -5.61 6.87
C GLU A 25 11.77 -5.92 5.37
N ILE A 26 10.57 -6.30 4.90
CA ILE A 26 10.35 -6.59 3.48
C ILE A 26 9.88 -5.31 2.78
N PRO A 27 10.66 -4.77 1.83
CA PRO A 27 10.19 -3.68 0.98
C PRO A 27 9.09 -4.19 0.05
N LEU A 28 8.01 -3.43 -0.03
CA LEU A 28 6.84 -3.74 -0.85
C LEU A 28 6.88 -2.94 -2.14
N ASN A 29 6.39 -3.57 -3.22
CA ASN A 29 6.31 -2.95 -4.52
C ASN A 29 5.06 -2.09 -4.63
N VAL A 30 5.19 -0.92 -5.24
CA VAL A 30 4.06 -0.04 -5.58
C VAL A 30 3.85 -0.04 -7.08
N GLU A 31 2.75 -0.66 -7.51
CA GLU A 31 2.44 -0.91 -8.92
C GLU A 31 1.17 -0.22 -9.35
N TYR A 32 1.08 0.12 -10.64
CA TYR A 32 -0.14 0.62 -11.23
C TYR A 32 -1.16 -0.51 -11.41
N GLU A 33 -2.42 -0.23 -11.14
CA GLU A 33 -3.52 -1.18 -11.34
C GLU A 33 -4.19 -0.94 -12.70
N GLU A 34 -3.69 -1.61 -13.73
CA GLU A 34 -4.22 -1.48 -15.09
C GLU A 34 -5.70 -1.90 -15.18
N GLY A 35 -6.50 -1.09 -15.87
CA GLY A 35 -7.90 -1.40 -16.15
C GLY A 35 -8.86 -1.25 -14.96
N ASN A 36 -8.43 -0.61 -13.85
CA ASN A 36 -9.33 -0.30 -12.76
C ASN A 36 -10.46 0.64 -13.23
N ARG A 37 -11.72 0.17 -13.11
CA ARG A 37 -12.91 0.88 -13.61
C ARG A 37 -13.36 2.04 -12.72
N LEU A 38 -12.90 2.09 -11.47
CA LEU A 38 -13.34 3.06 -10.47
C LEU A 38 -12.39 4.25 -10.39
N ASP A 39 -11.08 4.00 -10.42
CA ASP A 39 -10.05 5.01 -10.37
C ASP A 39 -8.96 4.70 -11.41
N PRO A 40 -8.82 5.50 -12.48
CA PRO A 40 -7.77 5.32 -13.48
C PRO A 40 -6.38 5.64 -12.94
N PHE A 41 -6.24 6.09 -11.69
CA PHE A 41 -4.96 6.30 -11.04
C PHE A 41 -4.67 5.24 -9.98
N ALA A 42 -5.52 4.21 -9.84
CA ALA A 42 -5.38 3.20 -8.82
C ALA A 42 -3.98 2.57 -8.82
N MET A 43 -3.38 2.49 -7.64
CA MET A 43 -2.12 1.80 -7.41
C MET A 43 -2.28 0.78 -6.30
N ARG A 44 -1.63 -0.36 -6.47
CA ARG A 44 -1.63 -1.48 -5.54
C ARG A 44 -0.27 -1.64 -4.87
N VAL A 45 -0.30 -2.11 -3.64
CA VAL A 45 0.89 -2.48 -2.88
C VAL A 45 1.01 -4.00 -2.89
N MET A 46 2.14 -4.51 -3.35
CA MET A 46 2.38 -5.93 -3.57
C MET A 46 3.57 -6.42 -2.73
N MET A 47 3.48 -7.65 -2.25
CA MET A 47 4.66 -8.38 -1.81
C MET A 47 5.62 -8.55 -3.01
N PRO A 48 6.93 -8.41 -2.80
CA PRO A 48 7.89 -8.68 -3.86
C PRO A 48 7.89 -10.17 -4.25
N GLY A 49 8.53 -10.48 -5.38
CA GLY A 49 8.84 -11.85 -5.75
C GLY A 49 9.78 -12.51 -4.76
N LEU A 50 9.75 -13.84 -4.68
CA LEU A 50 10.52 -14.61 -3.70
C LEU A 50 12.03 -14.30 -3.76
N ASP A 51 12.57 -14.13 -4.97
CA ASP A 51 13.99 -13.82 -5.21
C ASP A 51 14.42 -12.46 -4.63
N ASN A 52 13.46 -11.56 -4.40
CA ASN A 52 13.68 -10.23 -3.84
C ASN A 52 13.39 -10.16 -2.33
N ILE A 53 12.95 -11.27 -1.71
CA ILE A 53 12.77 -11.37 -0.26
C ILE A 53 14.09 -11.87 0.35
N PRO A 54 14.65 -11.19 1.37
CA PRO A 54 15.84 -11.66 2.06
C PRO A 54 15.66 -13.10 2.55
N HIS A 55 16.63 -13.99 2.29
CA HIS A 55 16.52 -15.42 2.59
C HIS A 55 16.16 -15.71 4.06
N HIS A 56 16.70 -14.93 5.00
CA HIS A 56 16.39 -15.09 6.42
C HIS A 56 14.92 -14.79 6.78
N LEU A 57 14.17 -14.13 5.89
CA LEU A 57 12.76 -13.83 6.05
C LEU A 57 11.84 -14.80 5.31
N HIS A 58 12.36 -15.80 4.59
CA HIS A 58 11.54 -16.77 3.85
C HIS A 58 10.59 -17.52 4.80
N ASP A 59 11.11 -17.94 5.96
CA ASP A 59 10.36 -18.63 7.00
C ASP A 59 9.76 -17.70 8.06
N ALA A 60 9.99 -16.38 7.95
CA ALA A 60 9.42 -15.42 8.88
C ALA A 60 7.89 -15.43 8.77
N PHE A 61 7.24 -15.55 9.93
CA PHE A 61 5.79 -15.50 10.02
C PHE A 61 5.31 -14.06 9.98
N THR A 62 4.35 -13.80 9.11
CA THR A 62 3.85 -12.43 8.97
C THR A 62 2.66 -12.11 9.88
N ARG A 63 2.22 -13.06 10.70
CA ARG A 63 1.19 -12.89 11.73
C ARG A 63 1.67 -13.45 13.06
N GLU A 64 1.69 -12.59 14.08
CA GLU A 64 1.73 -13.05 15.47
C GLU A 64 0.38 -13.69 15.81
N SER A 65 0.44 -14.97 16.18
CA SER A 65 -0.68 -15.69 16.76
C SER A 65 -0.95 -15.12 18.15
N SER A 66 -2.06 -14.40 18.33
CA SER A 66 -2.57 -14.18 19.68
C SER A 66 -2.90 -15.54 20.30
N VAL A 67 -2.28 -15.81 21.45
CA VAL A 67 -2.08 -17.12 22.06
C VAL A 67 -3.38 -17.90 22.36
N ASP A 68 -4.56 -17.28 22.32
CA ASP A 68 -5.78 -17.88 22.87
C ASP A 68 -6.95 -18.12 21.89
N LYS A 69 -6.72 -18.21 20.58
CA LYS A 69 -7.78 -18.72 19.67
C LYS A 69 -7.29 -19.87 18.80
N LEU A 70 -7.36 -21.04 19.43
CA LEU A 70 -7.53 -22.38 18.90
C LEU A 70 -7.54 -22.49 17.37
N TYR A 71 -6.48 -23.12 16.88
CA TYR A 71 -6.37 -23.89 15.65
C TYR A 71 -6.59 -23.14 14.33
N GLU A 72 -5.52 -23.09 13.55
CA GLU A 72 -5.56 -23.07 12.08
C GLU A 72 -5.85 -21.73 11.37
N ARG A 73 -5.47 -20.59 11.96
CA ARG A 73 -5.11 -19.43 11.12
C ARG A 73 -3.71 -19.66 10.58
N LEU A 74 -3.63 -20.41 9.47
CA LEU A 74 -2.44 -20.68 8.68
C LEU A 74 -1.40 -19.57 8.89
N GLN A 75 -0.33 -19.91 9.60
CA GLN A 75 0.89 -19.14 9.59
C GLN A 75 1.33 -19.04 8.13
N VAL A 76 1.14 -17.87 7.54
CA VAL A 76 1.55 -17.62 6.17
C VAL A 76 2.95 -17.04 6.26
N ASN A 77 3.93 -17.82 5.81
CA ASN A 77 5.30 -17.35 5.70
C ASN A 77 5.46 -16.49 4.45
N SER A 78 6.57 -15.74 4.37
CA SER A 78 6.84 -14.82 3.25
C SER A 78 6.80 -15.51 1.89
N VAL A 79 7.22 -16.78 1.82
CA VAL A 79 7.15 -17.58 0.58
C VAL A 79 5.71 -17.71 0.06
N LYS A 80 4.75 -18.04 0.93
CA LYS A 80 3.34 -18.23 0.53
C LYS A 80 2.63 -16.93 0.15
N VAL A 81 3.18 -15.78 0.52
CA VAL A 81 2.62 -14.46 0.18
C VAL A 81 3.41 -13.68 -0.86
N SER A 82 4.52 -14.22 -1.38
CA SER A 82 5.26 -13.58 -2.47
C SER A 82 4.33 -13.24 -3.63
N CYS A 83 4.54 -12.10 -4.27
CA CYS A 83 3.70 -11.57 -5.36
C CYS A 83 2.21 -11.37 -5.02
N ARG A 84 1.78 -11.50 -3.75
CA ARG A 84 0.39 -11.22 -3.37
C ARG A 84 0.18 -9.75 -3.08
N GLN A 85 -1.01 -9.26 -3.41
CA GLN A 85 -1.42 -7.92 -3.05
C GLN A 85 -1.59 -7.80 -1.53
N VAL A 86 -0.96 -6.78 -0.96
CA VAL A 86 -1.06 -6.37 0.45
C VAL A 86 -2.21 -5.41 0.64
N GLY A 87 -2.37 -4.48 -0.31
CA GLY A 87 -3.40 -3.46 -0.24
C GLY A 87 -3.36 -2.49 -1.41
N LYS A 88 -3.88 -1.29 -1.16
CA LYS A 88 -3.92 -0.19 -2.13
C LYS A 88 -3.27 1.06 -1.55
N VAL A 89 -2.67 1.84 -2.44
CA VAL A 89 -2.21 3.19 -2.11
C VAL A 89 -3.43 4.09 -1.93
N PRO A 90 -3.40 5.04 -0.99
CA PRO A 90 -4.48 6.02 -0.83
C PRO A 90 -4.70 6.87 -2.07
N ALA A 91 -5.96 7.16 -2.40
CA ALA A 91 -6.35 7.81 -3.65
C ALA A 91 -5.67 9.17 -3.89
N ASN A 92 -5.38 9.92 -2.83
CA ASN A 92 -4.64 11.18 -2.92
C ASN A 92 -3.19 10.96 -3.38
N LEU A 93 -2.51 9.97 -2.79
CA LEU A 93 -1.16 9.56 -3.20
C LEU A 93 -1.13 8.88 -4.57
N CYS A 94 -2.14 8.10 -4.93
CA CYS A 94 -2.27 7.49 -6.26
C CYS A 94 -2.11 8.52 -7.38
N ARG A 95 -2.76 9.68 -7.25
CA ARG A 95 -2.68 10.77 -8.24
C ARG A 95 -1.27 11.36 -8.33
N ALA A 96 -0.65 11.64 -7.19
CA ALA A 96 0.73 12.14 -7.15
C ALA A 96 1.71 11.14 -7.79
N PHE A 97 1.60 9.86 -7.40
CA PHE A 97 2.49 8.80 -7.87
C PHE A 97 2.31 8.51 -9.36
N ARG A 98 1.08 8.61 -9.87
CA ARG A 98 0.82 8.56 -11.30
C ARG A 98 1.58 9.66 -12.03
N ILE A 99 1.46 10.91 -11.58
CA ILE A 99 2.15 12.05 -12.19
C ILE A 99 3.66 11.85 -12.14
N PHE A 100 4.20 11.30 -11.05
CA PHE A 100 5.62 10.98 -10.96
C PHE A 100 6.08 9.99 -12.02
N LYS A 101 5.33 8.91 -12.25
CA LYS A 101 5.68 7.94 -13.29
C LYS A 101 5.51 8.54 -14.68
N ASP A 102 4.38 9.18 -14.97
CA ASP A 102 4.09 9.73 -16.30
C ASP A 102 5.11 10.81 -16.72
N ARG A 103 5.60 11.62 -15.77
CA ARG A 103 6.60 12.67 -16.02
C ARG A 103 8.03 12.23 -15.72
N ASN A 104 8.26 10.97 -15.36
CA ASN A 104 9.55 10.44 -14.93
C ASN A 104 10.23 11.31 -13.84
N LEU A 105 9.47 11.83 -12.86
CA LEU A 105 10.00 12.66 -11.77
C LEU A 105 10.64 11.83 -10.66
N VAL A 106 10.18 10.58 -10.52
CA VAL A 106 10.67 9.61 -9.54
C VAL A 106 11.09 8.36 -10.29
N THR A 107 12.25 7.82 -9.93
CA THR A 107 12.81 6.60 -10.50
C THR A 107 12.16 5.36 -9.91
N ASP A 108 11.90 5.36 -8.60
CA ASP A 108 11.25 4.24 -7.93
C ASP A 108 10.40 4.67 -6.72
N ILE A 109 9.37 3.87 -6.43
CA ILE A 109 8.44 4.05 -5.33
C ILE A 109 8.34 2.72 -4.58
N ALA A 110 8.91 2.68 -3.39
CA ALA A 110 8.82 1.53 -2.49
C ALA A 110 7.92 1.85 -1.29
N CYS A 111 7.40 0.80 -0.64
CA CYS A 111 6.59 0.94 0.57
C CYS A 111 7.15 0.02 1.67
N CYS A 112 7.38 0.56 2.86
CA CYS A 112 7.85 -0.21 4.03
C CYS A 112 6.77 -0.23 5.11
N TYR A 113 6.41 -1.41 5.58
CA TYR A 113 5.40 -1.60 6.62
C TYR A 113 5.99 -1.45 8.04
N HIS A 114 5.23 -0.83 8.96
CA HIS A 114 5.72 -0.55 10.33
C HIS A 114 5.18 -1.49 11.43
N GLY A 115 4.54 -2.61 11.08
CA GLY A 115 4.10 -3.61 12.08
C GLY A 115 2.77 -3.30 12.76
N THR A 116 2.25 -2.07 12.61
CA THR A 116 0.98 -1.64 13.20
C THR A 116 -0.19 -1.76 12.21
N CYS A 117 -1.29 -2.31 12.69
CA CYS A 117 -2.54 -2.45 11.96
C CYS A 117 -3.64 -1.81 12.79
N GLY A 118 -4.31 -0.79 12.28
CA GLY A 118 -5.27 0.00 13.03
C GLY A 118 -6.56 0.26 12.25
N PRO A 119 -7.62 0.74 12.91
CA PRO A 119 -8.79 1.27 12.20
C PRO A 119 -8.39 2.48 11.33
N ILE A 120 -9.17 2.77 10.30
CA ILE A 120 -9.02 3.99 9.48
C ILE A 120 -8.99 5.22 10.38
N THR A 121 -7.90 5.98 10.34
CA THR A 121 -7.74 7.22 11.12
C THR A 121 -8.08 8.47 10.31
N ASN A 122 -7.95 8.42 8.98
CA ASN A 122 -8.15 9.57 8.09
C ASN A 122 -9.15 9.21 6.98
N SER A 123 -10.44 9.45 7.24
CA SER A 123 -11.49 9.44 6.21
C SER A 123 -11.49 10.79 5.51
N PHE A 124 -11.05 10.86 4.26
CA PHE A 124 -11.12 12.12 3.50
C PHE A 124 -12.59 12.50 3.30
N SER A 125 -12.94 13.79 3.38
CA SER A 125 -14.31 14.33 3.27
C SER A 125 -14.99 14.10 1.91
N GLY A 126 -14.31 13.45 0.95
CA GLY A 126 -14.85 12.92 -0.31
C GLY A 126 -15.12 11.40 -0.31
N GLN A 127 -14.71 10.66 0.72
CA GLN A 127 -15.07 9.25 0.95
C GLN A 127 -16.41 9.17 1.72
N ARG A 128 -17.42 9.93 1.29
CA ARG A 128 -18.76 9.82 1.87
C ARG A 128 -19.35 8.46 1.49
N TYR A 129 -19.49 7.60 2.50
CA TYR A 129 -20.36 6.43 2.47
C TYR A 129 -21.72 6.82 1.88
N ARG A 130 -22.06 6.30 0.71
CA ARG A 130 -23.46 6.19 0.32
C ARG A 130 -23.97 4.89 0.92
N HIS A 131 -24.56 4.98 2.10
CA HIS A 131 -25.40 3.92 2.64
C HIS A 131 -26.68 3.88 1.79
N ASN A 132 -26.66 3.20 0.65
CA ASN A 132 -27.88 2.93 -0.09
C ASN A 132 -28.66 1.86 0.68
N PHE A 133 -29.59 2.32 1.52
CA PHE A 133 -30.62 1.50 2.18
C PHE A 133 -31.70 1.03 1.18
N SER A 134 -31.31 0.62 -0.02
CA SER A 134 -32.25 0.06 -1.00
C SER A 134 -31.71 -1.23 -1.61
N ASN A 135 -32.46 -2.29 -1.32
CA ASN A 135 -32.44 -3.62 -1.91
C ASN A 135 -31.90 -3.66 -3.35
N ASN A 136 -30.62 -3.97 -3.50
CA ASN A 136 -30.10 -4.88 -4.51
C ASN A 136 -28.59 -5.08 -4.30
N ARG A 137 -28.14 -6.33 -4.48
CA ARG A 137 -26.78 -6.84 -4.25
C ARG A 137 -25.73 -6.09 -5.08
N GLN A 138 -25.30 -4.92 -4.63
CA GLN A 138 -24.21 -4.17 -5.25
C GLN A 138 -23.22 -3.69 -4.20
N ARG A 139 -22.29 -4.63 -3.91
CA ARG A 139 -20.90 -4.47 -3.48
C ARG A 139 -20.65 -3.57 -2.27
N ASP A 140 -20.08 -4.18 -1.23
CA ASP A 140 -19.27 -3.46 -0.24
C ASP A 140 -18.36 -2.47 -0.97
N ILE A 141 -18.60 -1.18 -0.76
CA ILE A 141 -17.75 -0.11 -1.29
C ILE A 141 -16.52 -0.07 -0.38
N GLU A 142 -15.35 -0.31 -0.96
CA GLU A 142 -14.05 -0.30 -0.28
C GLU A 142 -13.86 1.04 0.46
N GLY A 143 -13.98 1.05 1.78
CA GLY A 143 -13.92 2.30 2.55
C GLY A 143 -14.05 2.17 4.08
N GLY A 144 -14.35 0.99 4.60
CA GLY A 144 -14.33 0.71 6.04
C GLY A 144 -13.46 -0.51 6.32
N GLY A 145 -12.49 -0.40 7.23
CA GLY A 145 -11.70 -1.56 7.64
C GLY A 145 -10.38 -1.19 8.30
N ALA A 146 -9.49 -2.16 8.37
CA ALA A 146 -8.16 -1.96 8.92
C ALA A 146 -7.17 -1.44 7.87
N GLU A 147 -6.21 -0.65 8.34
CA GLU A 147 -5.11 -0.07 7.57
C GLU A 147 -3.77 -0.49 8.17
N LEU A 148 -2.75 -0.54 7.33
CA LEU A 148 -1.38 -0.85 7.73
C LEU A 148 -0.55 0.44 7.71
N SER A 149 0.06 0.81 8.83
CA SER A 149 0.99 1.96 8.86
C SER A 149 2.22 1.66 8.01
N CYS A 150 2.64 2.61 7.19
CA CYS A 150 3.78 2.43 6.30
C CYS A 150 4.52 3.73 6.01
N THR A 151 5.71 3.63 5.44
CA THR A 151 6.42 4.73 4.78
C THR A 151 6.51 4.43 3.29
N TYR A 152 6.10 5.38 2.45
CA TYR A 152 6.42 5.38 1.02
C TYR A 152 7.74 6.10 0.81
N SER A 153 8.69 5.43 0.18
CA SER A 153 10.02 5.98 -0.14
C SER A 153 10.12 6.23 -1.64
N LEU A 154 10.35 7.48 -2.00
CA LEU A 154 10.48 7.95 -3.37
C LEU A 154 11.95 8.24 -3.67
N ILE A 155 12.47 7.68 -4.75
CA ILE A 155 13.83 7.94 -5.22
C ILE A 155 13.76 8.92 -6.39
N THR A 156 14.19 10.16 -6.19
CA THR A 156 14.19 11.19 -7.24
C THR A 156 15.60 11.69 -7.54
N CYS A 157 15.85 12.12 -8.78
CA CYS A 157 17.09 12.80 -9.12
C CYS A 157 17.04 14.26 -8.66
N ILE A 158 18.18 14.83 -8.24
CA ILE A 158 18.22 16.21 -7.72
C ILE A 158 17.58 17.23 -8.69
N ALA A 159 17.81 17.07 -10.00
CA ALA A 159 17.29 17.98 -11.01
C ALA A 159 15.75 18.01 -11.11
N LYS A 160 15.05 16.97 -10.63
CA LYS A 160 13.59 16.85 -10.65
C LYS A 160 12.97 16.93 -9.26
N PHE A 161 13.77 17.18 -8.23
CA PHE A 161 13.34 17.15 -6.84
C PHE A 161 12.27 18.21 -6.56
N GLU A 162 12.51 19.46 -6.96
CA GLU A 162 11.57 20.56 -6.73
C GLU A 162 10.22 20.29 -7.40
N ASP A 163 10.22 19.89 -8.67
CA ASP A 163 9.00 19.53 -9.40
C ASP A 163 8.24 18.38 -8.72
N ALA A 164 8.97 17.39 -8.20
CA ALA A 164 8.36 16.29 -7.46
C ALA A 164 7.70 16.78 -6.15
N MET A 165 8.34 17.71 -5.42
CA MET A 165 7.77 18.25 -4.17
C MET A 165 6.53 19.09 -4.43
N HIS A 166 6.51 19.91 -5.48
CA HIS A 166 5.33 20.68 -5.88
C HIS A 166 4.13 19.77 -6.20
N VAL A 167 4.37 18.61 -6.82
CA VAL A 167 3.31 17.62 -7.08
C VAL A 167 2.81 16.99 -5.77
N LEU A 168 3.68 16.72 -4.79
CA LEU A 168 3.24 16.24 -3.47
C LEU A 168 2.37 17.28 -2.77
N GLU A 169 2.85 18.51 -2.65
CA GLU A 169 2.14 19.60 -1.95
C GLU A 169 0.74 19.85 -2.53
N LYS A 170 0.57 19.65 -3.84
CA LYS A 170 -0.71 19.82 -4.51
C LYS A 170 -1.71 18.69 -4.21
N HIS A 171 -1.25 17.50 -3.83
CA HIS A 171 -2.04 16.28 -3.83
C HIS A 171 -2.08 15.53 -2.50
N VAL A 172 -1.21 15.87 -1.54
CA VAL A 172 -1.12 15.27 -0.21
C VAL A 172 -1.48 16.31 0.83
#